data_AF-A0A2U8X5I4-F1
#
_entry.id   AF-A0A2U8X5I4-F1
#
_cell.length_a   1.000
_cell.length_b   1.000
_cell.length_c   1.000
_cell.angle_alpha   90.00
_cell.angle_beta   90.00
_cell.angle_gamma   90.00
#
_symmetry.space_group_name_H-M   'P 1'
#
loop_
_entity.id
_entity.type
_entity.pdbx_description
1 polymer ?
#
loop_
_entity_poly.entity_id
_entity_poly.type
_entity_poly.pdbx_seq_one_letter_code
_entity_poly.pdbx_strand_id
1 'polypeptide(L)'
;MSAEAESKSTETPGALWRRNLWVWAGLMLLLALSTWAAYWPYGRIDTALGFGIAGVKTALVALVFMRLKHASGLVRVVAACGLFWAAILFTLTLADVLSRMANR
;
A
#
# COMPACT_ATOMS: atom_id res chain seq x y z
N MET A 1 47.04 -15.45 -4.39
CA MET A 1 47.62 -14.51 -3.41
C MET A 1 47.25 -13.12 -3.87
N SER A 2 46.47 -12.42 -3.04
CA SER A 2 46.24 -10.96 -3.07
C SER A 2 45.24 -10.39 -4.08
N ALA A 3 44.37 -9.52 -3.57
CA ALA A 3 43.55 -8.51 -4.26
C ALA A 3 42.26 -9.00 -4.93
N GLU A 4 41.18 -9.03 -4.15
CA GLU A 4 39.95 -8.21 -4.33
C GLU A 4 38.94 -8.73 -3.29
N ALA A 5 39.15 -8.45 -2.01
CA ALA A 5 38.34 -7.42 -1.36
C ALA A 5 36.85 -7.50 -1.76
N GLU A 6 36.23 -8.66 -1.53
CA GLU A 6 34.78 -8.78 -1.42
C GLU A 6 34.35 -7.88 -0.25
N SER A 7 34.08 -6.62 -0.58
CA SER A 7 33.49 -5.58 0.26
C SER A 7 32.10 -6.05 0.67
N LYS A 8 32.07 -6.97 1.64
CA LYS A 8 30.88 -7.39 2.34
C LYS A 8 30.50 -6.24 3.25
N SER A 9 29.71 -5.32 2.70
CA SER A 9 29.12 -4.21 3.42
C SER A 9 28.45 -4.72 4.69
N THR A 10 29.13 -4.53 5.83
CA THR A 10 28.62 -4.75 7.17
C THR A 10 27.57 -3.68 7.48
N GLU A 11 26.40 -3.79 6.86
CA GLU A 11 25.20 -3.09 7.30
C GLU A 11 24.90 -3.57 8.72
N THR A 12 25.07 -2.70 9.72
CA THR A 12 24.83 -3.04 11.13
C THR A 12 23.35 -3.46 11.30
N PRO A 13 23.04 -4.70 11.75
CA PRO A 13 21.68 -5.24 11.78
C PRO A 13 20.66 -4.35 12.51
N GLY A 14 21.13 -3.63 13.54
CA GLY A 14 20.30 -2.74 14.36
C GLY A 14 19.73 -1.52 13.60
N ALA A 15 20.38 -1.05 12.53
CA ALA A 15 19.88 0.08 11.74
C ALA A 15 18.72 -0.31 10.82
N LEU A 16 18.76 -1.52 10.26
CA LEU A 16 17.68 -2.09 9.44
C LEU A 16 16.43 -2.34 10.28
N TRP A 17 16.61 -2.89 11.48
CA TRP A 17 15.51 -3.20 12.39
C TRP A 17 14.78 -1.94 12.87
N ARG A 18 15.54 -0.90 13.26
CA ARG A 18 14.97 0.38 13.67
C ARG A 18 14.19 1.07 12.55
N ARG A 19 14.68 1.01 11.30
CA ARG A 19 13.94 1.54 10.14
C ARG A 19 12.64 0.77 9.91
N ASN A 20 12.67 -0.56 9.97
CA ASN A 20 11.49 -1.40 9.74
C ASN A 20 10.43 -1.26 10.85
N LEU A 21 10.85 -1.02 12.10
CA LEU A 21 9.97 -0.80 13.24
C LEU A 21 9.09 0.44 13.09
N TRP A 22 9.63 1.55 12.57
CA TRP A 22 8.82 2.75 12.32
C TRP A 22 7.73 2.51 11.27
N VAL A 23 8.03 1.72 10.24
CA VAL A 23 7.05 1.37 9.20
C VAL A 23 6.00 0.41 9.77
N TRP A 24 6.43 -0.57 10.55
CA TRP A 24 5.54 -1.49 11.24
C TRP A 24 4.58 -0.74 12.19
N ALA A 25 5.09 0.20 12.98
CA ALA A 25 4.27 1.04 13.85
C ALA A 25 3.27 1.89 13.04
N GLY A 26 3.70 2.48 11.91
CA GLY A 26 2.82 3.20 11.00
C GLY A 26 1.70 2.30 10.43
N LEU A 27 2.02 1.07 10.03
CA LEU A 27 1.03 0.10 9.57
C LEU A 27 0.05 -0.32 10.68
N MET A 28 0.54 -0.55 11.90
CA MET A 28 -0.30 -0.87 13.05
C MET A 28 -1.24 0.28 13.41
N LEU A 29 -0.76 1.53 13.36
CA LEU A 29 -1.60 2.71 13.56
C LEU A 29 -2.70 2.79 12.50
N LEU A 30 -2.35 2.60 11.23
CA LEU A 30 -3.31 2.62 10.12
C LEU A 30 -4.31 1.46 10.21
N LEU A 31 -3.86 0.30 10.71
CA LEU A 31 -4.72 -0.85 10.98
C LEU A 31 -5.72 -0.53 12.09
N ALA A 32 -5.24 0.03 13.20
CA ALA A 32 -6.08 0.46 14.32
C ALA A 32 -7.09 1.54 13.92
N LEU A 33 -6.69 2.52 13.11
CA LEU A 33 -7.59 3.53 12.54
C LEU A 33 -8.69 2.90 11.67
N SER A 34 -8.35 1.87 10.91
CA SER A 34 -9.30 1.19 10.04
C SER A 34 -10.28 0.31 10.80
N THR A 35 -9.84 -0.37 11.86
CA THR A 35 -10.74 -1.13 12.72
C THR A 35 -11.63 -0.16 13.49
N TRP A 36 -11.08 0.93 14.02
CA TRP A 36 -11.87 1.97 14.69
C TRP A 36 -12.93 2.58 13.77
N ALA A 37 -12.56 2.93 12.53
CA ALA A 37 -13.50 3.43 11.54
C ALA A 37 -14.57 2.40 11.16
N ALA A 38 -14.24 1.10 11.16
CA ALA A 38 -15.21 0.04 10.87
C ALA A 38 -16.20 -0.23 12.02
N TYR A 39 -15.83 0.07 13.26
CA TYR A 39 -16.72 -0.07 14.43
C TYR A 39 -17.55 1.17 14.72
N TRP A 40 -17.24 2.31 14.08
CA TRP A 40 -18.04 3.51 14.21
C TRP A 40 -19.11 3.54 13.11
N PRO A 41 -20.41 3.44 13.43
CA PRO A 41 -21.44 3.29 12.41
C PRO A 41 -21.72 4.65 11.73
N TYR A 42 -21.02 4.93 10.62
CA TYR A 42 -21.34 6.04 9.73
C TYR A 42 -22.16 5.54 8.52
N GLY A 43 -23.28 4.86 8.76
CA GLY A 43 -24.32 4.55 7.76
C GLY A 43 -23.83 4.36 6.31
N ARG A 44 -24.25 5.23 5.40
CA ARG A 44 -23.98 5.12 3.94
C ARG A 44 -22.57 5.55 3.52
N ILE A 45 -21.82 6.20 4.41
CA ILE A 45 -20.49 6.77 4.15
C ILE A 45 -19.35 5.84 4.59
N ASP A 46 -19.65 4.81 5.38
CA ASP A 46 -18.68 3.80 5.86
C ASP A 46 -17.90 3.16 4.71
N THR A 47 -18.56 2.85 3.60
CA THR A 47 -17.91 2.24 2.44
C THR A 47 -16.86 3.17 1.81
N ALA A 48 -17.18 4.46 1.66
CA ALA A 48 -16.26 5.45 1.10
C ALA A 48 -15.07 5.69 2.04
N LEU A 49 -15.32 5.76 3.36
CA LEU A 49 -14.29 5.87 4.40
C LEU A 49 -13.37 4.64 4.41
N GLY A 50 -13.94 3.44 4.34
CA GLY A 50 -13.19 2.19 4.26
C GLY A 50 -12.25 2.15 3.06
N PHE A 51 -12.72 2.56 1.88
CA PHE A 51 -11.88 2.67 0.68
C PHE A 51 -10.81 3.76 0.80
N GLY A 52 -11.13 4.90 1.43
CA GLY A 52 -10.15 5.95 1.71
C GLY A 52 -8.99 5.45 2.59
N ILE A 53 -9.32 4.77 3.69
CA ILE A 53 -8.30 4.21 4.61
C ILE A 53 -7.51 3.10 3.93
N ALA A 54 -8.16 2.24 3.14
CA ALA A 54 -7.49 1.22 2.34
C ALA A 54 -6.51 1.85 1.32
N GLY A 55 -6.89 2.95 0.67
CA GLY A 55 -6.04 3.69 -0.27
C GLY A 55 -4.81 4.30 0.39
N VAL A 56 -4.96 4.88 1.59
CA VAL A 56 -3.81 5.41 2.35
C VAL A 56 -2.87 4.28 2.78
N LYS A 57 -3.41 3.12 3.19
CA LYS A 57 -2.62 1.93 3.52
C LYS A 57 -1.81 1.43 2.33
N THR A 58 -2.44 1.27 1.18
CA THR A 58 -1.76 0.79 -0.03
C THR A 58 -0.69 1.77 -0.50
N ALA A 59 -0.93 3.08 -0.42
CA ALA A 59 0.08 4.10 -0.73
C ALA A 59 1.31 4.00 0.20
N LEU A 60 1.10 3.83 1.51
CA LEU A 60 2.18 3.68 2.48
C LEU A 60 3.03 2.42 2.19
N VAL A 61 2.37 1.29 1.93
CA VAL A 61 3.05 0.02 1.58
C VAL A 61 3.83 0.15 0.26
N ALA A 62 3.23 0.74 -0.77
CA ALA A 62 3.87 0.92 -2.07
C ALA A 62 5.11 1.82 -2.00
N LEU A 63 5.05 2.91 -1.24
CA LEU A 63 6.18 3.84 -1.12
C LEU A 63 7.29 3.30 -0.23
N VAL A 64 6.94 2.65 0.89
CA VAL A 64 7.91 2.30 1.92
C VAL A 64 8.41 0.85 1.80
N PHE A 65 7.51 -0.12 1.64
CA PHE A 65 7.86 -1.54 1.59
C PHE A 65 8.33 -1.99 0.22
N MET A 66 7.64 -1.56 -0.84
CA MET A 66 8.06 -1.91 -2.21
C MET A 66 9.27 -1.09 -2.67
N ARG A 67 9.72 -0.10 -1.88
CA ARG A 67 10.79 0.86 -2.24
C ARG A 67 10.64 1.35 -3.68
N LEU A 68 9.40 1.62 -4.10
CA LEU A 68 9.09 1.90 -5.50
C LEU A 68 9.83 3.14 -6.03
N LYS A 69 10.21 4.04 -5.13
CA LYS A 69 11.04 5.22 -5.42
C LYS A 69 12.49 4.88 -5.81
N HIS A 70 13.04 3.77 -5.31
CA HIS A 70 14.42 3.31 -5.59
C HIS A 70 14.45 2.08 -6.50
N ALA A 71 13.30 1.52 -6.85
CA ALA A 71 13.19 0.41 -7.78
C ALA A 71 13.56 0.86 -9.21
N SER A 72 13.99 -0.08 -10.04
CA SER A 72 14.33 0.18 -11.45
C SER A 72 13.13 0.74 -12.21
N GLY A 73 13.39 1.53 -13.26
CA GLY A 73 12.35 2.18 -14.07
C GLY A 73 11.28 1.19 -14.58
N LEU A 74 11.69 -0.04 -14.92
CA LEU A 74 10.78 -1.09 -15.38
C LEU A 74 9.78 -1.52 -14.30
N VAL A 75 10.21 -1.67 -13.05
CA VAL A 75 9.33 -2.03 -11.92
C VAL A 75 8.27 -0.94 -11.69
N ARG A 76 8.67 0.33 -11.84
CA ARG A 76 7.76 1.47 -11.66
C ARG A 76 6.69 1.52 -12.76
N VAL A 77 7.06 1.22 -14.00
CA VAL A 77 6.12 1.15 -15.14
C VAL A 77 5.15 -0.02 -14.97
N VAL A 78 5.64 -1.21 -14.60
CA VAL A 78 4.78 -2.38 -14.36
C VAL A 78 3.82 -2.12 -13.21
N ALA A 79 4.29 -1.53 -12.10
CA ALA A 79 3.43 -1.17 -10.98
C ALA A 79 2.35 -0.15 -11.37
N ALA A 80 2.70 0.87 -12.16
CA ALA A 80 1.74 1.84 -12.68
C ALA A 80 0.72 1.18 -13.62
N CYS A 81 1.17 0.25 -14.48
CA CYS A 81 0.30 -0.48 -15.40
C CYS A 81 -0.69 -1.38 -14.64
N GLY A 82 -0.21 -2.07 -13.59
CA GLY A 82 -1.08 -2.87 -12.71
C GLY A 82 -2.10 -2.00 -11.96
N LEU A 83 -1.69 -0.85 -11.43
CA LEU A 83 -2.59 0.09 -10.76
C LEU A 83 -3.63 0.67 -11.73
N PHE A 84 -3.22 1.00 -12.95
CA PHE A 84 -4.10 1.48 -14.00
C PHE A 84 -5.14 0.43 -14.38
N TRP A 85 -4.72 -0.82 -14.57
CA TRP A 85 -5.63 -1.93 -14.86
C TRP A 85 -6.61 -2.18 -13.71
N ALA A 86 -6.13 -2.17 -12.47
CA ALA A 86 -6.96 -2.32 -11.28
C ALA A 86 -8.01 -1.20 -11.19
N ALA A 87 -7.64 0.06 -11.49
CA ALA A 87 -8.57 1.19 -11.49
C ALA A 87 -9.71 1.01 -12.51
N ILE A 88 -9.41 0.48 -13.70
CA ILE A 88 -10.42 0.16 -14.72
C ILE A 88 -11.39 -0.89 -14.18
N LEU A 89 -10.86 -2.02 -13.69
CA LEU A 89 -11.70 -3.11 -13.17
C LEU A 89 -12.57 -2.65 -12.00
N PHE A 90 -12.02 -1.82 -11.11
CA PHE A 90 -12.75 -1.27 -9.97
C PHE A 90 -13.89 -0.34 -10.43
N THR A 91 -13.61 0.55 -11.37
CA THR A 91 -14.60 1.48 -11.93
C THR A 91 -15.73 0.74 -12.63
N LEU A 92 -15.41 -0.28 -13.43
CA LEU A 92 -16.40 -1.13 -14.10
C LEU A 92 -17.28 -1.87 -13.08
N THR A 93 -16.69 -2.41 -12.02
CA THR A 93 -17.42 -3.11 -10.96
C THR A 93 -18.37 -2.18 -10.22
N LEU A 94 -17.92 -0.96 -9.87
CA LEU A 94 -18.77 0.05 -9.25
C LEU A 94 -19.91 0.48 -10.17
N ALA A 95 -19.62 0.69 -11.45
CA ALA A 95 -20.63 1.03 -12.44
C ALA A 95 -21.70 -0.06 -12.56
N ASP A 96 -21.30 -1.34 -12.58
CA ASP A 96 -22.23 -2.48 -12.62
C ASP A 96 -23.13 -2.54 -11.38
N VAL A 97 -22.54 -2.44 -10.18
CA VAL A 97 -23.28 -2.46 -8.92
C VAL A 97 -24.25 -1.28 -8.82
N LEU A 98 -23.82 -0.08 -9.20
CA LEU A 98 -24.65 1.12 -9.16
C LEU A 98 -25.80 1.05 -10.17
N SER A 99 -25.54 0.52 -11.37
CA SER A 99 -26.56 0.30 -12.41
C SER A 99 -27.61 -0.71 -11.94
N ARG A 100 -27.19 -1.79 -11.27
CA ARG A 100 -28.11 -2.79 -10.69
C ARG A 100 -28.95 -2.22 -9.54
N MET A 101 -28.40 -1.32 -8.73
CA MET A 101 -29.15 -0.65 -7.66
C MET A 101 -30.13 0.39 -8.20
N ALA A 102 -29.78 1.12 -9.26
CA ALA A 102 -30.66 2.11 -9.88
C ALA A 102 -31.84 1.48 -10.64
N ASN A 103 -31.68 0.24 -11.11
CA ASN A 103 -32.71 -0.54 -11.81
C ASN A 103 -33.51 -1.48 -10.87
N ARG A 104 -33.41 -1.31 -9.55
CA ARG A 104 -34.31 -1.93 -8.57
C ARG A 104 -35.25 -0.88 -7.99
#